data_AF-A0A5N5PVY1-F1
#
_entry.id   AF-A0A5N5PVY1-F1
#
_cell.length_a   1.000
_cell.length_b   1.000
_cell.length_c   1.000
_cell.angle_alpha   90.00
_cell.angle_beta   90.00
_cell.angle_gamma   90.00
#
_symmetry.space_group_name_H-M   'P 1'
#
loop_
_entity.id
_entity.type
_entity.pdbx_description
1 polymer ?
#
loop_
_entity_poly.entity_id
_entity_poly.type
_entity_poly.pdbx_seq_one_letter_code
_entity_poly.pdbx_strand_id
1 'polypeptide(L)'
;MSTRTTSFSFTRTAPVSHRAASIYGGAGGRGTRVSSASAYGSLRSAPLGSSISSSTAYKVSSGLGAGAGTGAGLSSGPRAILGDEKGQMQNLNDRLASYLETVRRLENENARLEQQIREAMEKAGPDAHDYSKYNAILDDLRRKIFEATMDNGRLVLQIDNARLAADDFRVKFENELSIRQSVEADIAGLRKVIDDTNINRMNTESELEALKEELLFLKKNHDDEVTELRNQIAQSGVQVDVDAPKGQDLAQVMEDMRANYEKLAMKNAEELKMWHENQIADVQVQVSQNTEALQGAQMEMNDLTRQIQTLEIELSSQQSLKASLEDTLRNTELRFNAEMEKYNSVVLQLEAELAQLRARVSEQGQEYQTLLNIKMKLEAEIATYKTLLDGGDLKLQDALDLARVKTTNSLPENLTVDSICHIFTTKCQRKH
;
A
#
# COMPACT_ATOMS: atom_id res chain seq x y z
N MET A 1 -46.12 14.49 40.95
CA MET A 1 -46.19 14.64 39.48
C MET A 1 -45.03 15.52 39.03
N SER A 2 -43.98 14.93 38.46
CA SER A 2 -43.02 15.63 37.61
C SER A 2 -42.34 14.57 36.74
N THR A 3 -42.90 14.37 35.55
CA THR A 3 -42.40 13.43 34.55
C THR A 3 -41.26 14.10 33.78
N ARG A 4 -40.02 13.67 34.02
CA ARG A 4 -38.85 14.12 33.26
C ARG A 4 -38.63 13.13 32.11
N THR A 5 -39.11 13.49 30.93
CA THR A 5 -38.91 12.74 29.68
C THR A 5 -37.46 12.87 29.24
N THR A 6 -36.72 11.77 29.26
CA THR A 6 -35.38 11.65 28.65
C THR A 6 -35.53 11.30 27.16
N SER A 7 -35.21 12.24 26.29
CA SER A 7 -35.12 11.99 24.84
C SER A 7 -33.78 11.36 24.50
N PHE A 8 -33.78 10.10 24.04
CA PHE A 8 -32.61 9.48 23.42
C PHE A 8 -32.60 9.82 21.92
N SER A 9 -31.58 10.55 21.49
CA SER A 9 -31.30 10.81 20.08
C SER A 9 -30.41 9.71 19.52
N PHE A 10 -30.94 8.92 18.58
CA PHE A 10 -30.17 7.93 17.82
C PHE A 10 -29.58 8.60 16.56
N THR A 11 -28.28 8.85 16.54
CA THR A 11 -27.56 9.20 15.31
C THR A 11 -27.23 7.94 14.53
N ARG A 12 -28.03 7.65 13.50
CA ARG A 12 -27.77 6.59 12.53
C ARG A 12 -26.62 7.03 11.61
N THR A 13 -25.42 6.52 11.83
CA THR A 13 -24.33 6.60 10.85
C THR A 13 -24.68 5.71 9.65
N ALA A 14 -24.82 6.33 8.48
CA ALA A 14 -24.97 5.60 7.22
C ALA A 14 -23.60 5.02 6.82
N PRO A 15 -23.54 3.79 6.25
CA PRO A 15 -22.29 3.24 5.75
C PRO A 15 -21.81 4.05 4.54
N VAL A 16 -20.53 4.43 4.57
CA VAL A 16 -19.85 5.06 3.42
C VAL A 16 -19.74 4.01 2.31
N SER A 17 -20.44 4.23 1.21
CA SER A 17 -20.33 3.39 0.01
C SER A 17 -19.06 3.76 -0.74
N HIS A 18 -18.03 2.92 -0.65
CA HIS A 18 -16.89 2.99 -1.56
C HIS A 18 -17.31 2.40 -2.92
N ARG A 19 -17.60 3.27 -3.89
CA ARG A 19 -17.68 2.86 -5.30
C ARG A 19 -16.29 2.86 -5.91
N ALA A 20 -15.96 1.77 -6.61
CA ALA A 20 -14.72 1.62 -7.36
C ALA A 20 -14.59 2.68 -8.47
N ALA A 21 -13.39 3.24 -8.64
CA ALA A 21 -13.08 4.14 -9.73
C ALA A 21 -13.16 3.40 -11.07
N SER A 22 -13.93 3.91 -12.03
CA SER A 22 -13.95 3.36 -13.38
C SER A 22 -12.75 3.88 -14.18
N ILE A 23 -11.95 2.96 -14.69
CA ILE A 23 -10.82 3.25 -15.58
C ILE A 23 -11.27 2.84 -16.99
N TYR A 24 -11.31 3.80 -17.92
CA TYR A 24 -11.50 3.52 -19.34
C TYR A 24 -10.16 3.67 -20.05
N GLY A 25 -9.59 2.55 -20.51
CA GLY A 25 -8.36 2.53 -21.30
C GLY A 25 -8.69 2.40 -22.79
N GLY A 26 -8.32 3.41 -23.58
CA GLY A 26 -8.39 3.32 -25.04
C GLY A 26 -7.27 2.43 -25.60
N ALA A 27 -7.62 1.47 -26.47
CA ALA A 27 -6.64 0.65 -27.18
C ALA A 27 -5.77 1.54 -28.08
N GLY A 28 -4.46 1.60 -27.82
CA GLY A 28 -3.51 2.39 -28.62
C GLY A 28 -2.43 3.16 -27.86
N GLY A 29 -2.33 3.04 -26.53
CA GLY A 29 -1.13 3.47 -25.79
C GLY A 29 -0.94 4.98 -25.63
N ARG A 30 -2.00 5.81 -25.73
CA ARG A 30 -1.94 7.22 -25.31
C ARG A 30 -3.16 7.61 -24.46
N GLY A 31 -2.90 7.94 -23.18
CA GLY A 31 -3.80 8.66 -22.29
C GLY A 31 -4.71 7.79 -21.42
N THR A 32 -4.33 7.57 -20.17
CA THR A 32 -5.24 7.12 -19.09
C THR A 32 -5.89 8.34 -18.45
N ARG A 33 -7.22 8.37 -18.39
CA ARG A 33 -7.99 9.40 -17.66
C ARG A 33 -8.67 8.72 -16.47
N VAL A 34 -8.44 9.24 -15.27
CA VAL A 34 -9.10 8.83 -14.04
C VAL A 34 -10.08 9.95 -13.67
N SER A 35 -11.38 9.63 -13.59
CA SER A 35 -12.39 10.58 -13.13
C SER A 35 -12.81 10.21 -11.71
N SER A 36 -12.55 11.10 -10.75
CA SER A 36 -13.12 11.05 -9.40
C SER A 36 -14.31 12.00 -9.33
N ALA A 37 -15.51 11.48 -9.07
CA ALA A 37 -16.67 12.31 -8.79
C ALA A 37 -16.65 12.70 -7.30
N SER A 38 -16.14 13.89 -6.98
CA SER A 38 -16.34 14.52 -5.67
C SER A 38 -17.66 15.29 -5.72
N ALA A 39 -18.71 14.72 -5.12
CA ALA A 39 -19.91 15.45 -4.77
C ALA A 39 -19.65 16.17 -3.45
N TYR A 40 -19.45 17.49 -3.48
CA TYR A 40 -19.91 18.49 -2.50
C TYR A 40 -19.60 19.88 -3.06
N GLY A 41 -20.54 20.80 -2.90
CA GLY A 41 -20.65 22.01 -3.71
C GLY A 41 -19.81 23.23 -3.31
N SER A 42 -20.03 24.27 -4.12
CA SER A 42 -19.79 25.70 -3.90
C SER A 42 -18.53 26.34 -4.52
N LEU A 43 -18.80 27.09 -5.59
CA LEU A 43 -18.42 28.50 -5.87
C LEU A 43 -16.95 28.96 -5.79
N ARG A 44 -16.54 29.58 -6.92
CA ARG A 44 -15.48 30.58 -7.14
C ARG A 44 -14.03 30.09 -7.11
N SER A 45 -13.40 30.06 -8.29
CA SER A 45 -12.51 31.12 -8.82
C SER A 45 -11.56 30.52 -9.88
N ALA A 46 -11.40 31.21 -11.01
CA ALA A 46 -10.36 30.92 -12.01
C ALA A 46 -8.94 31.09 -11.40
N PRO A 47 -7.86 30.54 -12.00
CA PRO A 47 -7.27 31.18 -13.18
C PRO A 47 -6.68 30.24 -14.26
N LEU A 48 -6.57 30.83 -15.46
CA LEU A 48 -5.48 30.76 -16.45
C LEU A 48 -4.59 29.50 -16.51
N GLY A 49 -4.54 28.89 -17.69
CA GLY A 49 -3.54 27.88 -18.04
C GLY A 49 -3.73 27.30 -19.43
N SER A 50 -3.32 28.07 -20.45
CA SER A 50 -3.32 27.70 -21.86
C SER A 50 -2.65 26.35 -22.13
N SER A 51 -3.34 25.44 -22.80
CA SER A 51 -2.71 24.43 -23.66
C SER A 51 -3.45 24.37 -24.99
N ILE A 52 -2.95 25.21 -25.91
CA ILE A 52 -3.22 25.11 -27.34
C ILE A 52 -2.66 23.78 -27.86
N SER A 53 -3.54 22.81 -28.08
CA SER A 53 -3.21 21.61 -28.86
C SER A 53 -3.36 21.96 -30.35
N SER A 54 -2.26 22.36 -30.98
CA SER A 54 -2.17 22.52 -32.43
C SER A 54 -1.81 21.18 -33.07
N SER A 55 -2.80 20.41 -33.52
CA SER A 55 -2.59 19.31 -34.46
C SER A 55 -2.88 19.80 -35.88
N THR A 56 -1.89 20.44 -36.50
CA THR A 56 -1.92 20.73 -37.93
C THR A 56 -1.49 19.46 -38.67
N ALA A 57 -2.47 18.68 -39.12
CA ALA A 57 -2.24 17.55 -40.01
C ALA A 57 -1.97 18.09 -41.43
N TYR A 58 -0.70 18.13 -41.83
CA TYR A 58 -0.32 18.35 -43.22
C TYR A 58 -0.57 17.05 -44.01
N LYS A 59 -1.68 17.01 -44.74
CA LYS A 59 -1.90 16.08 -45.85
C LYS A 59 -1.24 16.67 -47.09
N VAL A 60 -0.17 16.04 -47.56
CA VAL A 60 0.34 16.27 -48.93
C VAL A 60 -0.13 15.14 -49.83
N SER A 61 -0.79 15.56 -50.90
CA SER A 61 -1.30 14.79 -52.01
C SER A 61 -0.24 14.63 -53.10
N SER A 62 -0.03 13.40 -53.57
CA SER A 62 0.49 13.08 -54.91
C SER A 62 -0.11 11.72 -55.28
N GLY A 63 -0.98 11.53 -56.27
CA GLY A 63 -1.23 12.32 -57.46
C GLY A 63 -0.58 11.64 -58.67
N LEU A 64 -1.35 10.77 -59.34
CA LEU A 64 -1.17 10.20 -60.69
C LEU A 64 0.08 9.29 -60.86
N GLY A 65 0.04 8.15 -61.53
CA GLY A 65 -0.81 7.69 -62.63
C GLY A 65 0.14 7.10 -63.67
N ALA A 66 0.14 5.77 -63.83
CA ALA A 66 0.87 5.11 -64.91
C ALA A 66 -0.01 4.01 -65.49
N GLY A 67 -0.69 4.36 -66.57
CA GLY A 67 -1.44 3.44 -67.41
C GLY A 67 -0.59 2.88 -68.55
N ALA A 68 -0.91 1.63 -68.90
CA ALA A 68 -1.16 1.09 -70.24
C ALA A 68 -0.07 1.10 -71.34
N GLY A 69 0.04 -0.07 -72.00
CA GLY A 69 0.15 -0.20 -73.46
C GLY A 69 1.52 -0.65 -74.00
N THR A 70 1.75 -1.92 -74.34
CA THR A 70 1.47 -2.63 -75.62
C THR A 70 2.47 -2.40 -76.77
N GLY A 71 2.92 -3.51 -77.40
CA GLY A 71 3.46 -3.58 -78.77
C GLY A 71 4.88 -4.15 -78.86
N ALA A 72 5.11 -5.45 -79.10
CA ALA A 72 4.98 -6.21 -80.35
C ALA A 72 6.03 -5.90 -81.44
N GLY A 73 6.98 -6.82 -81.62
CA GLY A 73 7.30 -7.45 -82.92
C GLY A 73 8.27 -6.79 -83.90
N LEU A 74 9.00 -7.68 -84.60
CA LEU A 74 9.67 -7.56 -85.91
C LEU A 74 11.20 -7.37 -85.97
N SER A 75 11.87 -8.53 -86.03
CA SER A 75 12.74 -8.99 -87.13
C SER A 75 13.43 -7.95 -88.04
N SER A 76 14.76 -8.05 -88.15
CA SER A 76 15.43 -8.42 -89.42
C SER A 76 16.94 -8.65 -89.20
N GLY A 77 17.48 -9.61 -89.95
CA GLY A 77 18.82 -10.16 -89.80
C GLY A 77 19.99 -9.27 -90.27
N PRO A 78 21.21 -9.83 -90.22
CA PRO A 78 22.48 -9.10 -90.23
C PRO A 78 22.89 -8.72 -91.66
N ARG A 79 23.33 -7.47 -91.88
CA ARG A 79 24.02 -7.07 -93.11
C ARG A 79 25.21 -6.16 -92.82
N ALA A 80 26.36 -6.67 -93.27
CA ALA A 80 27.53 -6.01 -93.86
C ALA A 80 28.21 -4.87 -93.08
N ILE A 81 29.43 -5.04 -92.58
CA ILE A 81 30.72 -5.09 -93.31
C ILE A 81 31.11 -3.72 -93.92
N LEU A 82 32.05 -3.09 -93.19
CA LEU A 82 33.11 -2.16 -93.58
C LEU A 82 32.72 -0.76 -94.13
N GLY A 83 32.86 0.26 -93.26
CA GLY A 83 32.92 1.67 -93.67
C GLY A 83 32.77 2.76 -92.59
N ASP A 84 32.91 2.48 -91.29
CA ASP A 84 32.42 3.41 -90.22
C ASP A 84 33.43 3.77 -89.10
N GLU A 85 34.74 3.65 -89.32
CA GLU A 85 35.70 4.14 -88.30
C GLU A 85 35.74 5.68 -88.25
N LYS A 86 35.54 6.35 -89.38
CA LYS A 86 35.54 7.81 -89.46
C LYS A 86 34.24 8.44 -88.93
N GLY A 87 33.09 7.79 -89.12
CA GLY A 87 31.80 8.22 -88.58
C GLY A 87 31.72 8.03 -87.06
N GLN A 88 32.26 6.93 -86.55
CA GLN A 88 32.41 6.71 -85.10
C GLN A 88 33.38 7.71 -84.45
N MET A 89 34.50 8.03 -85.11
CA MET A 89 35.43 9.06 -84.62
C MET A 89 34.83 10.47 -84.66
N GLN A 90 33.99 10.80 -85.66
CA GLN A 90 33.25 12.06 -85.68
C GLN A 90 32.18 12.11 -84.59
N ASN A 91 31.40 11.05 -84.39
CA ASN A 91 30.40 10.98 -83.33
C ASN A 91 31.03 11.11 -81.94
N LEU A 92 32.19 10.48 -81.71
CA LEU A 92 32.94 10.62 -80.47
C LEU A 92 33.49 12.03 -80.28
N ASN A 93 34.01 12.68 -81.33
CA ASN A 93 34.46 14.06 -81.27
C ASN A 93 33.30 15.04 -81.03
N ASP A 94 32.14 14.84 -81.65
CA ASP A 94 30.94 15.67 -81.41
C ASP A 94 30.40 15.45 -79.98
N ARG A 95 30.50 14.22 -79.46
CA ARG A 95 30.17 13.91 -78.07
C ARG A 95 31.17 14.51 -77.08
N LEU A 96 32.45 14.57 -77.44
CA LEU A 96 33.50 15.19 -76.62
C LEU A 96 33.39 16.71 -76.66
N ALA A 97 33.04 17.29 -77.81
CA ALA A 97 32.76 18.72 -77.96
C ALA A 97 31.53 19.13 -77.14
N SER A 98 30.43 18.38 -77.22
CA SER A 98 29.25 18.63 -76.38
C SER A 98 29.54 18.40 -74.89
N TYR A 99 30.38 17.42 -74.53
CA TYR A 99 30.82 17.24 -73.14
C TYR A 99 31.64 18.44 -72.65
N LEU A 100 32.63 18.90 -73.43
CA LEU A 100 33.43 20.09 -73.11
C LEU A 100 32.56 21.35 -72.99
N GLU A 101 31.54 21.50 -73.84
CA GLU A 101 30.60 22.61 -73.76
C GLU A 101 29.70 22.52 -72.51
N THR A 102 29.26 21.32 -72.12
CA THR A 102 28.54 21.12 -70.86
C THR A 102 29.40 21.36 -69.63
N VAL A 103 30.68 20.95 -69.65
CA VAL A 103 31.63 21.22 -68.55
C VAL A 103 31.85 22.72 -68.41
N ARG A 104 32.10 23.45 -69.50
CA ARG A 104 32.25 24.92 -69.46
C ARG A 104 30.99 25.62 -68.95
N ARG A 105 29.80 25.15 -69.34
CA ARG A 105 28.54 25.69 -68.81
C ARG A 105 28.41 25.44 -67.31
N LEU A 106 28.72 24.23 -66.84
CA LEU A 106 28.67 23.88 -65.42
C LEU A 106 29.71 24.64 -64.62
N GLU A 107 30.93 24.84 -65.13
CA GLU A 107 31.97 25.66 -64.50
C GLU A 107 31.51 27.11 -64.32
N ASN A 108 30.86 27.69 -65.35
CA ASN A 108 30.31 29.04 -65.27
C ASN A 108 29.13 29.16 -64.29
N GLU A 109 28.24 28.17 -64.26
CA GLU A 109 27.13 28.11 -63.30
C GLU A 109 27.65 27.94 -61.87
N ASN A 110 28.67 27.10 -61.67
CA ASN A 110 29.26 26.88 -60.35
C ASN A 110 29.99 28.13 -59.85
N ALA A 111 30.75 28.81 -60.71
CA ALA A 111 31.37 30.10 -60.39
C ALA A 111 30.34 31.17 -60.01
N ARG A 112 29.19 31.20 -60.70
CA ARG A 112 28.08 32.11 -60.38
C ARG A 112 27.45 31.78 -59.03
N LEU A 113 27.21 30.50 -58.73
CA LEU A 113 26.65 30.06 -57.45
C LEU A 113 27.61 30.35 -56.29
N GLU A 114 28.90 30.13 -56.47
CA GLU A 114 29.93 30.48 -55.48
C GLU A 114 29.99 31.98 -55.19
N GLN A 115 29.76 32.82 -56.21
CA GLN A 115 29.67 34.26 -56.02
C GLN A 115 28.40 34.64 -55.24
N GLN A 116 27.25 34.02 -55.55
CA GLN A 116 26.01 34.25 -54.82
C GLN A 116 26.08 33.78 -53.36
N ILE A 117 26.77 32.67 -53.07
CA ILE A 117 27.00 32.19 -51.70
C ILE A 117 27.89 33.17 -50.94
N ARG A 118 28.97 33.67 -51.55
CA ARG A 118 29.83 34.68 -50.92
C ARG A 118 29.07 35.97 -50.61
N GLU A 119 28.31 36.49 -51.58
CA GLU A 119 27.48 37.68 -51.36
C GLU A 119 26.39 37.44 -50.31
N ALA A 120 25.83 36.23 -50.23
CA ALA A 120 24.86 35.88 -49.20
C ALA A 120 25.50 35.79 -47.81
N MET A 121 26.72 35.25 -47.69
CA MET A 121 27.46 35.22 -46.42
C MET A 121 27.98 36.60 -46.00
N GLU A 122 28.26 37.49 -46.95
CA GLU A 122 28.69 38.86 -46.63
C GLU A 122 27.51 39.76 -46.24
N LYS A 123 26.34 39.55 -46.85
CA LYS A 123 25.07 40.21 -46.46
C LYS A 123 24.49 39.63 -45.18
N ALA A 124 24.62 38.33 -44.97
CA ALA A 124 24.37 37.68 -43.69
C ALA A 124 25.61 37.89 -42.81
N GLY A 125 25.83 39.15 -42.39
CA GLY A 125 26.85 39.48 -41.39
C GLY A 125 26.73 38.55 -40.16
N PRO A 126 27.78 38.47 -39.31
CA PRO A 126 27.76 37.55 -38.18
C PRO A 126 26.52 37.85 -37.35
N ASP A 127 25.67 36.84 -37.18
CA ASP A 127 24.42 36.91 -36.41
C ASP A 127 24.76 37.01 -34.90
N ALA A 128 25.44 38.10 -34.55
CA ALA A 128 25.87 38.45 -33.21
C ALA A 128 24.78 39.30 -32.57
N HIS A 129 23.61 38.71 -32.37
CA HIS A 129 22.64 39.27 -31.46
C HIS A 129 23.23 39.21 -30.04
N ASP A 130 23.59 40.35 -29.45
CA ASP A 130 24.16 40.43 -28.11
C ASP A 130 23.12 40.05 -27.03
N TYR A 131 23.06 38.76 -26.69
CA TYR A 131 22.21 38.23 -25.62
C TYR A 131 22.76 38.48 -24.20
N SER A 132 23.90 39.15 -24.08
CA SER A 132 24.59 39.41 -22.80
C SER A 132 23.68 40.05 -21.73
N LYS A 133 22.78 40.97 -22.14
CA LYS A 133 21.81 41.61 -21.24
C LYS A 133 20.79 40.64 -20.61
N TYR A 134 20.48 39.54 -21.28
CA TYR A 134 19.53 38.53 -20.78
C TYR A 134 20.21 37.52 -19.86
N ASN A 135 21.53 37.32 -19.98
CA ASN A 135 22.27 36.38 -19.13
C ASN A 135 22.20 36.76 -17.66
N ALA A 136 22.38 38.05 -17.31
CA ALA A 136 22.26 38.51 -15.93
C ALA A 136 20.84 38.26 -15.34
N ILE A 137 19.79 38.48 -16.14
CA ILE A 137 18.40 38.23 -15.72
C ILE A 137 18.15 36.72 -15.58
N LEU A 138 18.67 35.90 -16.49
CA LEU A 138 18.56 34.44 -16.44
C LEU A 138 19.27 33.87 -15.21
N ASP A 139 20.45 34.39 -14.87
CA ASP A 139 21.19 33.95 -13.69
C ASP A 139 20.50 34.38 -12.39
N ASP A 140 19.91 35.58 -12.36
CA ASP A 140 19.05 36.00 -11.25
C ASP A 140 17.80 35.11 -11.08
N LEU A 141 17.15 34.74 -12.18
CA LEU A 141 15.99 33.83 -12.15
C LEU A 141 16.41 32.43 -11.71
N ARG A 142 17.53 31.91 -12.21
CA ARG A 142 18.09 30.60 -11.78
C ARG A 142 18.40 30.61 -10.29
N ARG A 143 18.99 31.69 -9.78
CA ARG A 143 19.28 31.85 -8.34
C ARG A 143 18.00 31.84 -7.50
N LYS A 144 16.96 32.58 -7.92
CA LYS A 144 15.65 32.57 -7.24
C LYS A 144 14.99 31.19 -7.25
N ILE A 145 15.07 30.47 -8.38
CA ILE A 145 14.56 29.10 -8.47
C ILE A 145 15.32 28.19 -7.51
N PHE A 146 16.65 28.31 -7.44
CA PHE A 146 17.47 27.52 -6.53
C PHE A 146 17.14 27.80 -5.06
N GLU A 147 17.04 29.08 -4.68
CA GLU A 147 16.65 29.51 -3.32
C GLU A 147 15.25 28.98 -2.95
N ALA A 148 14.26 29.15 -3.84
CA ALA A 148 12.91 28.61 -3.64
C ALA A 148 12.90 27.07 -3.54
N THR A 149 13.77 26.38 -4.27
CA THR A 149 13.89 24.91 -4.19
C THR A 149 14.49 24.50 -2.84
N MET A 150 15.49 25.22 -2.34
CA MET A 150 16.10 24.97 -1.04
C MET A 150 15.11 25.25 0.11
N ASP A 151 14.36 26.35 0.03
CA ASP A 151 13.32 26.70 0.99
C ASP A 151 12.17 25.70 0.98
N ASN A 152 11.77 25.21 -0.20
CA ASN A 152 10.77 24.15 -0.31
C ASN A 152 11.27 22.86 0.37
N GLY A 153 12.53 22.46 0.12
CA GLY A 153 13.14 21.34 0.83
C GLY A 153 13.15 21.52 2.35
N ARG A 154 13.48 22.72 2.84
CA ARG A 154 13.43 23.06 4.27
C ARG A 154 12.01 22.96 4.83
N LEU A 155 11.01 23.49 4.14
CA LEU A 155 9.61 23.44 4.57
C LEU A 155 9.08 22.01 4.60
N VAL A 156 9.41 21.18 3.61
CA VAL A 156 9.05 19.75 3.60
C VAL A 156 9.62 19.04 4.83
N LEU A 157 10.89 19.26 5.15
CA LEU A 157 11.49 18.68 6.36
C LEU A 157 10.83 19.16 7.65
N GLN A 158 10.45 20.43 7.74
CA GLN A 158 9.72 20.96 8.89
C GLN A 158 8.32 20.34 9.01
N ILE A 159 7.63 20.14 7.89
CA ILE A 159 6.32 19.47 7.85
C ILE A 159 6.46 18.02 8.32
N ASP A 160 7.47 17.30 7.82
CA ASP A 160 7.70 15.91 8.20
C ASP A 160 8.08 15.80 9.68
N ASN A 161 8.91 16.72 10.20
CA ASN A 161 9.24 16.77 11.62
C ASN A 161 8.00 17.05 12.49
N ALA A 162 7.17 18.02 12.10
CA ALA A 162 5.93 18.34 12.81
C ALA A 162 4.93 17.17 12.78
N ARG A 163 4.85 16.43 11.66
CA ARG A 163 4.04 15.21 11.53
C ARG A 163 4.53 14.11 12.45
N LEU A 164 5.83 13.82 12.44
CA LEU A 164 6.43 12.81 13.33
C LEU A 164 6.22 13.16 14.80
N ALA A 165 6.35 14.44 15.18
CA ALA A 165 6.07 14.89 16.54
C ALA A 165 4.58 14.73 16.91
N ALA A 166 3.66 15.05 15.99
CA ALA A 166 2.23 14.85 16.20
C ALA A 166 1.88 13.37 16.37
N ASP A 167 2.47 12.48 15.57
CA ASP A 167 2.29 11.02 15.68
C ASP A 167 2.85 10.47 17.00
N ASP A 168 4.03 10.95 17.44
CA ASP A 168 4.60 10.58 18.74
C ASP A 168 3.69 11.01 19.90
N PHE A 169 3.15 12.23 19.85
CA PHE A 169 2.16 12.67 20.85
C PHE A 169 0.85 11.88 20.78
N ARG A 170 0.38 11.50 19.58
CA ARG A 170 -0.82 10.68 19.42
C ARG A 170 -0.64 9.33 20.10
N VAL A 171 0.47 8.64 19.85
CA VAL A 171 0.78 7.34 20.47
C VAL A 171 0.91 7.47 21.99
N LYS A 172 1.60 8.51 22.48
CA LYS A 172 1.71 8.78 23.92
C LYS A 172 0.36 9.01 24.57
N PHE A 173 -0.51 9.81 23.93
CA PHE A 173 -1.86 10.07 24.41
C PHE A 173 -2.72 8.80 24.44
N GLU A 174 -2.66 7.98 23.39
CA GLU A 174 -3.40 6.70 23.34
C GLU A 174 -2.95 5.74 24.44
N ASN A 175 -1.63 5.65 24.70
CA ASN A 175 -1.09 4.84 25.78
C ASN A 175 -1.52 5.36 27.17
N GLU A 176 -1.43 6.68 27.40
CA GLU A 176 -1.84 7.29 28.67
C GLU A 176 -3.35 7.17 28.90
N LEU A 177 -4.16 7.32 27.85
CA LEU A 177 -5.60 7.10 27.91
C LEU A 177 -5.93 5.65 28.27
N SER A 178 -5.24 4.67 27.68
CA SER A 178 -5.42 3.25 28.00
C SER A 178 -5.09 2.95 29.46
N ILE A 179 -3.95 3.46 29.96
CA ILE A 179 -3.57 3.33 31.38
C ILE A 179 -4.63 3.99 32.28
N ARG A 180 -5.10 5.19 31.93
CA ARG A 180 -6.13 5.91 32.69
C ARG A 180 -7.42 5.11 32.78
N GLN A 181 -7.88 4.53 31.66
CA GLN A 181 -9.08 3.70 31.61
C GLN A 181 -8.93 2.44 32.47
N SER A 182 -7.76 1.78 32.45
CA SER A 182 -7.47 0.64 33.31
C SER A 182 -7.56 1.02 34.79
N VAL A 183 -6.92 2.12 35.18
CA VAL A 183 -6.95 2.59 36.57
C VAL A 183 -8.36 3.01 37.00
N GLU A 184 -9.14 3.64 36.11
CA GLU A 184 -10.55 3.95 36.39
C GLU A 184 -11.41 2.70 36.59
N ALA A 185 -11.18 1.65 35.79
CA ALA A 185 -11.84 0.37 35.96
C ALA A 185 -11.46 -0.27 37.31
N ASP A 186 -10.18 -0.22 37.70
CA ASP A 186 -9.71 -0.72 38.99
C ASP A 186 -10.34 0.06 40.16
N ILE A 187 -10.42 1.40 40.07
CA ILE A 187 -11.08 2.24 41.08
C ILE A 187 -12.57 1.91 41.18
N ALA A 188 -13.26 1.72 40.06
CA ALA A 188 -14.66 1.31 40.06
C ALA A 188 -14.85 -0.07 40.69
N GLY A 189 -13.94 -1.02 40.40
CA GLY A 189 -13.91 -2.34 41.02
C GLY A 189 -13.69 -2.26 42.54
N LEU A 190 -12.73 -1.47 43.00
CA LEU A 190 -12.46 -1.26 44.42
C LEU A 190 -13.65 -0.62 45.15
N ARG A 191 -14.36 0.33 44.51
CA ARG A 191 -15.60 0.88 45.07
C ARG A 191 -16.68 -0.18 45.24
N LYS A 192 -16.86 -1.05 44.25
CA LYS A 192 -17.79 -2.18 44.36
C LYS A 192 -17.40 -3.12 45.51
N VAL A 193 -16.13 -3.45 45.67
CA VAL A 193 -15.66 -4.28 46.80
C VAL A 193 -15.93 -3.60 48.15
N ILE A 194 -15.77 -2.27 48.23
CA ILE A 194 -16.14 -1.51 49.43
C ILE A 194 -17.65 -1.62 49.71
N ASP A 195 -18.49 -1.50 48.69
CA ASP A 195 -19.95 -1.63 48.84
C ASP A 195 -20.34 -3.06 49.25
N ASP A 196 -19.78 -4.09 48.59
CA ASP A 196 -20.02 -5.49 48.91
C ASP A 196 -19.57 -5.84 50.34
N THR A 197 -18.41 -5.33 50.77
CA THR A 197 -17.92 -5.53 52.15
C THR A 197 -18.76 -4.79 53.18
N ASN A 198 -19.29 -3.60 52.86
CA ASN A 198 -20.22 -2.89 53.73
C ASN A 198 -21.55 -3.64 53.87
N ILE A 199 -22.10 -4.19 52.77
CA ILE A 199 -23.31 -5.02 52.81
C ILE A 199 -23.07 -6.26 53.66
N ASN A 200 -21.95 -6.95 53.47
CA ASN A 200 -21.60 -8.10 54.30
C ASN A 200 -21.47 -7.73 55.78
N ARG A 201 -20.84 -6.58 56.10
CA ARG A 201 -20.78 -6.08 57.47
C ARG A 201 -22.18 -5.88 58.04
N MET A 202 -23.06 -5.18 57.32
CA MET A 202 -24.44 -4.94 57.76
C MET A 202 -25.23 -6.25 57.96
N ASN A 203 -25.06 -7.24 57.08
CA ASN A 203 -25.68 -8.56 57.23
C ASN A 203 -25.19 -9.25 58.51
N THR A 204 -23.88 -9.27 58.76
CA THR A 204 -23.32 -9.86 59.99
C THR A 204 -23.72 -9.09 61.25
N GLU A 205 -23.84 -7.77 61.17
CA GLU A 205 -24.33 -6.93 62.28
C GLU A 205 -25.79 -7.28 62.60
N SER A 206 -26.63 -7.44 61.57
CA SER A 206 -28.04 -7.86 61.70
C SER A 206 -28.17 -9.27 62.31
N GLU A 207 -27.39 -10.25 61.84
CA GLU A 207 -27.35 -11.61 62.42
C GLU A 207 -26.93 -11.57 63.90
N LEU A 208 -25.95 -10.73 64.24
CA LEU A 208 -25.48 -10.55 65.60
C LEU A 208 -26.54 -9.90 66.49
N GLU A 209 -27.30 -8.92 65.98
CA GLU A 209 -28.44 -8.33 66.68
C GLU A 209 -29.57 -9.34 66.88
N ALA A 210 -29.93 -10.12 65.86
CA ALA A 210 -30.93 -11.17 65.96
C ALA A 210 -30.56 -12.24 67.01
N LEU A 211 -29.30 -12.70 67.02
CA LEU A 211 -28.80 -13.65 68.02
C LEU A 211 -28.80 -13.05 69.44
N LYS A 212 -28.51 -11.75 69.58
CA LYS A 212 -28.62 -11.06 70.88
C LYS A 212 -30.07 -11.01 71.36
N GLU A 213 -31.02 -10.72 70.48
CA GLU A 213 -32.45 -10.72 70.80
C GLU A 213 -32.92 -12.10 71.21
N GLU A 214 -32.52 -13.15 70.49
CA GLU A 214 -32.83 -14.55 70.83
C GLU A 214 -32.27 -14.92 72.21
N LEU A 215 -31.03 -14.52 72.52
CA LEU A 215 -30.41 -14.75 73.82
C LEU A 215 -31.17 -14.03 74.94
N LEU A 216 -31.56 -12.76 74.72
CA LEU A 216 -32.38 -12.01 75.67
C LEU A 216 -33.75 -12.66 75.87
N PHE A 217 -34.37 -13.14 74.80
CA PHE A 217 -35.64 -13.86 74.84
C PHE A 217 -35.52 -15.15 75.65
N LEU A 218 -34.51 -15.98 75.39
CA LEU A 218 -34.25 -17.22 76.14
C LEU A 218 -34.00 -16.95 77.63
N LYS A 219 -33.22 -15.92 77.97
CA LYS A 219 -32.98 -15.53 79.37
C LYS A 219 -34.27 -15.11 80.06
N LYS A 220 -35.08 -14.28 79.40
CA LYS A 220 -36.37 -13.86 79.95
C LYS A 220 -37.30 -15.04 80.15
N ASN A 221 -37.41 -15.93 79.16
CA ASN A 221 -38.24 -17.13 79.28
C ASN A 221 -37.77 -18.04 80.43
N HIS A 222 -36.45 -18.23 80.59
CA HIS A 222 -35.89 -18.97 81.71
C HIS A 222 -36.20 -18.30 83.06
N ASP A 223 -36.04 -16.99 83.17
CA ASP A 223 -36.37 -16.23 84.38
C ASP A 223 -37.87 -16.37 84.71
N ASP A 224 -38.74 -16.25 83.70
CA ASP A 224 -40.19 -16.42 83.83
C ASP A 224 -40.53 -17.86 84.30
N GLU A 225 -39.98 -18.90 83.68
CA GLU A 225 -40.15 -20.31 84.10
C GLU A 225 -39.66 -20.55 85.54
N VAL A 226 -38.50 -20.00 85.92
CA VAL A 226 -37.97 -20.11 87.28
C VAL A 226 -38.90 -19.39 88.28
N THR A 227 -39.44 -18.23 87.92
CA THR A 227 -40.41 -17.54 88.78
C THR A 227 -41.72 -18.31 88.89
N GLU A 228 -42.20 -18.93 87.81
CA GLU A 228 -43.38 -19.78 87.82
C GLU A 228 -43.16 -21.01 88.69
N LEU A 229 -42.04 -21.71 88.55
CA LEU A 229 -41.69 -22.85 89.41
C LEU A 229 -41.54 -22.44 90.87
N ARG A 230 -40.96 -21.28 91.17
CA ARG A 230 -40.90 -20.73 92.54
C ARG A 230 -42.29 -20.40 93.07
N ASN A 231 -43.18 -19.86 92.24
CA ASN A 231 -44.57 -19.60 92.61
C ASN A 231 -45.34 -20.91 92.82
N GLN A 232 -45.13 -21.92 91.99
CA GLN A 232 -45.70 -23.26 92.16
C GLN A 232 -45.17 -23.91 93.45
N ILE A 233 -43.89 -23.77 93.79
CA ILE A 233 -43.33 -24.25 95.06
C ILE A 233 -43.92 -23.48 96.25
N ALA A 234 -44.11 -22.15 96.13
CA ALA A 234 -44.72 -21.32 97.17
C ALA A 234 -46.23 -21.62 97.35
N GLN A 235 -46.96 -21.85 96.27
CA GLN A 235 -48.37 -22.30 96.27
C GLN A 235 -48.49 -23.76 96.71
N SER A 236 -47.47 -24.58 96.45
CA SER A 236 -47.25 -25.92 97.01
C SER A 236 -46.66 -25.86 98.42
N GLY A 237 -46.74 -24.72 99.11
CA GLY A 237 -46.77 -24.70 100.56
C GLY A 237 -47.88 -25.62 101.03
N VAL A 238 -47.52 -26.86 101.36
CA VAL A 238 -48.40 -27.96 101.70
C VAL A 238 -49.18 -27.61 102.98
N GLN A 239 -50.33 -26.97 102.80
CA GLN A 239 -51.49 -27.05 103.67
C GLN A 239 -52.56 -27.79 102.85
N VAL A 240 -52.62 -29.11 103.05
CA VAL A 240 -53.70 -29.95 102.51
C VAL A 240 -54.94 -29.71 103.36
N ASP A 241 -55.71 -28.68 103.01
CA ASP A 241 -57.12 -28.60 103.38
C ASP A 241 -57.95 -29.10 102.21
N VAL A 242 -58.50 -30.29 102.42
CA VAL A 242 -59.39 -30.99 101.51
C VAL A 242 -60.74 -30.29 101.54
N ASP A 243 -60.91 -29.25 100.73
CA ASP A 243 -62.24 -28.70 100.46
C ASP A 243 -62.88 -29.51 99.34
N ALA A 244 -63.65 -30.52 99.74
CA ALA A 244 -64.39 -31.40 98.85
C ALA A 244 -65.55 -30.62 98.21
N PRO A 245 -65.53 -30.34 96.89
CA PRO A 245 -66.70 -29.80 96.22
C PRO A 245 -67.75 -30.91 96.18
N LYS A 246 -68.97 -30.53 96.57
CA LYS A 246 -70.18 -31.36 96.56
C LYS A 246 -70.29 -32.12 95.24
N GLY A 247 -70.62 -33.41 95.34
CA GLY A 247 -70.67 -34.40 94.27
C GLY A 247 -70.90 -33.81 92.89
N GLN A 248 -69.80 -33.74 92.11
CA GLN A 248 -69.86 -33.36 90.71
C GLN A 248 -70.73 -34.39 90.00
N ASP A 249 -71.76 -33.91 89.30
CA ASP A 249 -72.63 -34.77 88.51
C ASP A 249 -71.76 -35.47 87.46
N LEU A 250 -71.50 -36.77 87.68
CA LEU A 250 -70.65 -37.58 86.80
C LEU A 250 -71.17 -37.57 85.36
N ALA A 251 -72.48 -37.36 85.16
CA ALA A 251 -73.05 -37.19 83.82
C ALA A 251 -72.54 -35.90 83.16
N GLN A 252 -72.51 -34.78 83.89
CA GLN A 252 -72.02 -33.50 83.39
C GLN A 252 -70.50 -33.53 83.14
N VAL A 253 -69.71 -34.16 84.01
CA VAL A 253 -68.25 -34.29 83.81
C VAL A 253 -67.91 -35.19 82.63
N MET A 254 -68.64 -36.29 82.45
CA MET A 254 -68.47 -37.17 81.29
C MET A 254 -68.87 -36.47 80.00
N GLU A 255 -69.89 -35.61 80.03
CA GLU A 255 -70.30 -34.80 78.89
C GLU A 255 -69.28 -33.69 78.58
N ASP A 256 -68.76 -33.00 79.61
CA ASP A 256 -67.69 -32.01 79.45
C ASP A 256 -66.39 -32.65 78.94
N MET A 257 -66.06 -33.87 79.40
CA MET A 257 -64.94 -34.63 78.86
C MET A 257 -65.15 -34.97 77.39
N ARG A 258 -66.35 -35.43 76.99
CA ARG A 258 -66.67 -35.69 75.57
C ARG A 258 -66.59 -34.41 74.74
N ALA A 259 -67.18 -33.32 75.20
CA ALA A 259 -67.13 -32.02 74.53
C ALA A 259 -65.69 -31.51 74.38
N ASN A 260 -64.83 -31.74 75.38
CA ASN A 260 -63.41 -31.39 75.31
C ASN A 260 -62.65 -32.26 74.29
N TYR A 261 -62.91 -33.57 74.25
CA TYR A 261 -62.31 -34.46 73.24
C TYR A 261 -62.80 -34.13 71.83
N GLU A 262 -64.08 -33.82 71.65
CA GLU A 262 -64.64 -33.39 70.37
C GLU A 262 -64.02 -32.07 69.91
N LYS A 263 -63.87 -31.10 70.82
CA LYS A 263 -63.19 -29.83 70.54
C LYS A 263 -61.70 -30.03 70.21
N LEU A 264 -61.01 -30.93 70.91
CA LEU A 264 -59.60 -31.25 70.63
C LEU A 264 -59.44 -31.98 69.29
N ALA A 265 -60.34 -32.90 68.96
CA ALA A 265 -60.36 -33.59 67.68
C ALA A 265 -60.64 -32.62 66.52
N MET A 266 -61.58 -31.69 66.69
CA MET A 266 -61.85 -30.61 65.72
C MET A 266 -60.64 -29.68 65.55
N LYS A 267 -59.99 -29.27 66.65
CA LYS A 267 -58.76 -28.47 66.58
C LYS A 267 -57.63 -29.18 65.85
N ASN A 268 -57.38 -30.45 66.17
CA ASN A 268 -56.35 -31.24 65.51
C ASN A 268 -56.64 -31.42 64.00
N ALA A 269 -57.91 -31.62 63.63
CA ALA A 269 -58.30 -31.68 62.22
C ALA A 269 -58.06 -30.36 61.48
N GLU A 270 -58.38 -29.22 62.11
CA GLU A 270 -58.14 -27.89 61.53
C GLU A 270 -56.64 -27.58 61.44
N GLU A 271 -55.87 -27.87 62.49
CA GLU A 271 -54.40 -27.71 62.52
C GLU A 271 -53.72 -28.56 61.45
N LEU A 272 -54.14 -29.81 61.27
CA LEU A 272 -53.63 -30.69 60.22
C LEU A 272 -53.96 -30.16 58.82
N LYS A 273 -55.18 -29.65 58.62
CA LYS A 273 -55.59 -29.04 57.36
C LYS A 273 -54.77 -27.79 57.05
N MET A 274 -54.63 -26.89 58.02
CA MET A 274 -53.80 -25.69 57.91
C MET A 274 -52.33 -26.04 57.64
N TRP A 275 -51.80 -27.07 58.30
CA TRP A 275 -50.45 -27.55 58.05
C TRP A 275 -50.28 -28.08 56.61
N HIS A 276 -51.23 -28.88 56.11
CA HIS A 276 -51.21 -29.35 54.73
C HIS A 276 -51.35 -28.21 53.73
N GLU A 277 -52.23 -27.25 53.97
CA GLU A 277 -52.39 -26.07 53.10
C GLU A 277 -51.11 -25.22 53.06
N ASN A 278 -50.46 -24.99 54.21
CA ASN A 278 -49.17 -24.31 54.26
C ASN A 278 -48.08 -25.09 53.52
N GLN A 279 -48.00 -26.41 53.69
CA GLN A 279 -47.00 -27.24 53.00
C GLN A 279 -47.20 -27.21 51.47
N ILE A 280 -48.46 -27.23 51.01
CA ILE A 280 -48.78 -27.10 49.58
C ILE A 280 -48.40 -25.70 49.07
N ALA A 281 -48.68 -24.65 49.84
CA ALA A 281 -48.31 -23.28 49.48
C ALA A 281 -46.78 -23.11 49.37
N ASP A 282 -46.02 -23.64 50.32
CA ASP A 282 -44.56 -23.59 50.31
C ASP A 282 -43.97 -24.33 49.11
N VAL A 283 -44.47 -25.54 48.83
CA VAL A 283 -44.05 -26.32 47.64
C VAL A 283 -44.41 -25.56 46.36
N GLN A 284 -45.58 -24.94 46.29
CA GLN A 284 -46.01 -24.16 45.13
C GLN A 284 -45.09 -22.96 44.88
N VAL A 285 -44.67 -22.25 45.94
CA VAL A 285 -43.72 -21.14 45.86
C VAL A 285 -42.34 -21.63 45.41
N GLN A 286 -41.86 -22.76 45.95
CA GLN A 286 -40.59 -23.35 45.51
C GLN A 286 -40.64 -23.78 44.04
N VAL A 287 -41.75 -24.36 43.59
CA VAL A 287 -41.94 -24.73 42.18
C VAL A 287 -41.93 -23.48 41.30
N SER A 288 -42.63 -22.41 41.67
CA SER A 288 -42.61 -21.17 40.87
C SER A 288 -41.21 -20.57 40.79
N GLN A 289 -40.49 -20.47 41.91
CA GLN A 289 -39.12 -19.96 41.94
C GLN A 289 -38.17 -20.81 41.10
N ASN A 290 -38.26 -22.14 41.20
CA ASN A 290 -37.44 -23.06 40.40
C ASN A 290 -37.78 -22.96 38.91
N THR A 291 -39.05 -22.78 38.54
CA THR A 291 -39.43 -22.59 37.13
C THR A 291 -38.93 -21.26 36.57
N GLU A 292 -38.96 -20.18 37.35
CA GLU A 292 -38.42 -18.88 36.96
C GLU A 292 -36.89 -18.95 36.80
N ALA A 293 -36.18 -19.58 37.74
CA ALA A 293 -34.75 -19.79 37.66
C ALA A 293 -34.36 -20.64 36.43
N LEU A 294 -35.12 -21.70 36.15
CA LEU A 294 -34.92 -22.54 34.97
C LEU A 294 -35.16 -21.76 33.67
N GLN A 295 -36.20 -20.93 33.61
CA GLN A 295 -36.46 -20.07 32.46
C GLN A 295 -35.35 -19.03 32.25
N GLY A 296 -34.85 -18.42 33.33
CA GLY A 296 -33.70 -17.51 33.29
C GLY A 296 -32.46 -18.19 32.72
N ALA A 297 -32.10 -19.37 33.23
CA ALA A 297 -30.97 -20.15 32.73
C ALA A 297 -31.15 -20.55 31.25
N GLN A 298 -32.37 -20.89 30.82
CA GLN A 298 -32.66 -21.17 29.41
C GLN A 298 -32.51 -19.94 28.52
N MET A 299 -32.90 -18.75 28.98
CA MET A 299 -32.70 -17.50 28.25
C MET A 299 -31.21 -17.19 28.11
N GLU A 300 -30.43 -17.29 29.19
CA GLU A 300 -28.97 -17.11 29.16
C GLU A 300 -28.29 -18.10 28.21
N MET A 301 -28.67 -19.38 28.24
CA MET A 301 -28.15 -20.38 27.31
C MET A 301 -28.44 -20.02 25.85
N ASN A 302 -29.65 -19.54 25.56
CA ASN A 302 -30.02 -19.13 24.20
C ASN A 302 -29.27 -17.87 23.75
N ASP A 303 -29.07 -16.91 24.64
CA ASP A 303 -28.31 -15.69 24.34
C ASP A 303 -26.83 -15.99 24.10
N LEU A 304 -26.22 -16.85 24.93
CA LEU A 304 -24.85 -17.33 24.69
C LEU A 304 -24.74 -18.10 23.38
N THR A 305 -25.72 -18.93 23.05
CA THR A 305 -25.75 -19.66 21.76
C THR A 305 -25.80 -18.69 20.58
N ARG A 306 -26.60 -17.62 20.66
CA ARG A 306 -26.66 -16.57 19.62
C ARG A 306 -25.35 -15.79 19.51
N GLN A 307 -24.70 -15.49 20.64
CA GLN A 307 -23.40 -14.84 20.64
C GLN A 307 -22.33 -15.71 19.97
N ILE A 308 -22.29 -17.01 20.29
CA ILE A 308 -21.38 -17.97 19.64
C ILE A 308 -21.60 -17.98 18.13
N GLN A 309 -22.85 -18.11 17.67
CA GLN A 309 -23.16 -18.11 16.24
C GLN A 309 -22.74 -16.80 15.54
N THR A 310 -22.92 -15.65 16.22
CA THR A 310 -22.50 -14.35 15.68
C THR A 310 -20.98 -14.29 15.53
N LEU A 311 -20.25 -14.71 16.56
CA LEU A 311 -18.78 -14.76 16.55
C LEU A 311 -18.24 -15.75 15.51
N GLU A 312 -18.90 -16.90 15.31
CA GLU A 312 -18.55 -17.86 14.26
C GLU A 312 -18.71 -17.26 12.86
N ILE A 313 -19.80 -16.52 12.62
CA ILE A 313 -20.02 -15.81 11.36
C ILE A 313 -18.95 -14.73 11.15
N GLU A 314 -18.66 -13.93 12.17
CA GLU A 314 -17.58 -12.93 12.11
C GLU A 314 -16.24 -13.59 11.79
N LEU A 315 -15.88 -14.68 12.47
CA LEU A 315 -14.66 -15.43 12.21
C LEU A 315 -14.60 -15.96 10.77
N SER A 316 -15.69 -16.54 10.26
CA SER A 316 -15.76 -17.01 8.87
C SER A 316 -15.60 -15.86 7.86
N SER A 317 -16.17 -14.69 8.15
CA SER A 317 -16.06 -13.51 7.30
C SER A 317 -14.64 -12.95 7.28
N GLN A 318 -13.96 -12.94 8.44
CA GLN A 318 -12.57 -12.50 8.56
C GLN A 318 -11.61 -13.47 7.85
N GLN A 319 -11.86 -14.78 7.94
CA GLN A 319 -11.11 -15.78 7.18
C GLN A 319 -11.25 -15.57 5.67
N SER A 320 -12.47 -15.31 5.19
CA SER A 320 -12.73 -14.98 3.77
C SER A 320 -12.02 -13.70 3.33
N LEU A 321 -12.07 -12.64 4.17
CA LEU A 321 -11.36 -11.39 3.90
C LEU A 321 -9.85 -11.62 3.83
N LYS A 322 -9.27 -12.34 4.78
CA LYS A 322 -7.85 -12.70 4.80
C LYS A 322 -7.45 -13.42 3.51
N ALA A 323 -8.20 -14.46 3.12
CA ALA A 323 -7.92 -15.21 1.89
C ALA A 323 -7.95 -14.30 0.66
N SER A 324 -8.92 -13.39 0.57
CA SER A 324 -9.00 -12.44 -0.55
C SER A 324 -7.82 -11.48 -0.59
N LEU A 325 -7.32 -11.01 0.57
CA LEU A 325 -6.17 -10.14 0.65
C LEU A 325 -4.88 -10.87 0.28
N GLU A 326 -4.70 -12.11 0.76
CA GLU A 326 -3.56 -12.97 0.39
C GLU A 326 -3.53 -13.24 -1.12
N ASP A 327 -4.69 -13.50 -1.74
CA ASP A 327 -4.79 -13.65 -3.20
C ASP A 327 -4.44 -12.36 -3.95
N THR A 328 -4.88 -11.20 -3.46
CA THR A 328 -4.53 -9.92 -4.09
C THR A 328 -3.03 -9.63 -3.97
N LEU A 329 -2.42 -9.95 -2.84
CA LEU A 329 -0.97 -9.80 -2.61
C LEU A 329 -0.20 -10.72 -3.55
N ARG A 330 -0.59 -11.99 -3.65
CA ARG A 330 0.03 -12.94 -4.58
C ARG A 330 -0.11 -12.46 -6.03
N ASN A 331 -1.25 -11.90 -6.42
CA ASN A 331 -1.46 -11.37 -7.77
C ASN A 331 -0.55 -10.17 -8.06
N THR A 332 -0.41 -9.23 -7.12
CA THR A 332 0.46 -8.06 -7.28
C THR A 332 1.93 -8.47 -7.32
N GLU A 333 2.37 -9.38 -6.46
CA GLU A 333 3.72 -9.95 -6.50
C GLU A 333 4.03 -10.61 -7.84
N LEU A 334 3.11 -11.44 -8.37
CA LEU A 334 3.28 -12.06 -9.68
C LEU A 334 3.37 -11.03 -10.82
N ARG A 335 2.57 -9.96 -10.76
CA ARG A 335 2.65 -8.86 -11.74
C ARG A 335 3.99 -8.13 -11.67
N PHE A 336 4.46 -7.79 -10.48
CA PHE A 336 5.74 -7.12 -10.30
C PHE A 336 6.90 -8.02 -10.74
N ASN A 337 6.87 -9.32 -10.42
CA ASN A 337 7.87 -10.27 -10.90
C ASN A 337 7.90 -10.32 -12.44
N ALA A 338 6.74 -10.37 -13.10
CA ALA A 338 6.67 -10.35 -14.56
C ALA A 338 7.19 -9.02 -15.16
N GLU A 339 6.97 -7.89 -14.50
CA GLU A 339 7.55 -6.60 -14.91
C GLU A 339 9.08 -6.57 -14.73
N MET A 340 9.58 -7.09 -13.60
CA MET A 340 11.02 -7.20 -13.33
C MET A 340 11.71 -8.12 -14.34
N GLU A 341 11.10 -9.25 -14.70
CA GLU A 341 11.60 -10.14 -15.76
C GLU A 341 11.69 -9.42 -17.11
N LYS A 342 10.68 -8.61 -17.47
CA LYS A 342 10.72 -7.79 -18.68
C LYS A 342 11.87 -6.78 -18.64
N TYR A 343 12.04 -6.03 -17.56
CA TYR A 343 13.16 -5.08 -17.44
C TYR A 343 14.52 -5.80 -17.48
N ASN A 344 14.66 -6.94 -16.81
CA ASN A 344 15.86 -7.74 -16.84
C ASN A 344 16.18 -8.22 -18.27
N SER A 345 15.16 -8.66 -19.03
CA SER A 345 15.34 -9.04 -20.43
C SER A 345 15.86 -7.89 -21.31
N VAL A 346 15.39 -6.66 -21.08
CA VAL A 346 15.85 -5.46 -21.79
C VAL A 346 17.28 -5.11 -21.39
N VAL A 347 17.61 -5.20 -20.10
CA VAL A 347 18.98 -4.99 -19.60
C VAL A 347 19.94 -5.97 -20.25
N LEU A 348 19.61 -7.27 -20.27
CA LEU A 348 20.44 -8.29 -20.92
C LEU A 348 20.61 -8.05 -22.42
N GLN A 349 19.58 -7.58 -23.12
CA GLN A 349 19.68 -7.21 -24.54
C GLN A 349 20.65 -6.03 -24.74
N LEU A 350 20.52 -4.97 -23.95
CA LEU A 350 21.39 -3.80 -24.04
C LEU A 350 22.84 -4.14 -23.66
N GLU A 351 23.05 -5.00 -22.66
CA GLU A 351 24.38 -5.50 -22.29
C GLU A 351 25.02 -6.29 -23.43
N ALA A 352 24.24 -7.13 -24.13
CA ALA A 352 24.71 -7.88 -25.29
C ALA A 352 25.05 -6.96 -26.48
N GLU A 353 24.22 -5.95 -26.76
CA GLU A 353 24.50 -4.94 -27.80
C GLU A 353 25.78 -4.15 -27.48
N LEU A 354 25.95 -3.75 -26.22
CA LEU A 354 27.13 -3.01 -25.76
C LEU A 354 28.39 -3.89 -25.91
N ALA A 355 28.32 -5.16 -25.52
CA ALA A 355 29.41 -6.12 -25.72
C ALA A 355 29.76 -6.30 -27.21
N GLN A 356 28.75 -6.40 -28.08
CA GLN A 356 28.96 -6.50 -29.52
C GLN A 356 29.60 -5.24 -30.11
N LEU A 357 29.16 -4.05 -29.71
CA LEU A 357 29.77 -2.78 -30.16
C LEU A 357 31.22 -2.66 -29.69
N ARG A 358 31.53 -3.06 -28.46
CA ARG A 358 32.92 -3.12 -27.96
C ARG A 358 33.79 -4.06 -28.79
N ALA A 359 33.27 -5.25 -29.13
CA ALA A 359 33.98 -6.21 -29.97
C ALA A 359 34.26 -5.62 -31.37
N ARG A 360 33.26 -4.98 -32.00
CA ARG A 360 33.42 -4.33 -33.32
C ARG A 360 34.43 -3.18 -33.28
N VAL A 361 34.39 -2.34 -32.25
CA VAL A 361 35.37 -1.25 -32.09
C VAL A 361 36.79 -1.80 -31.91
N SER A 362 36.94 -2.89 -31.15
CA SER A 362 38.23 -3.58 -31.00
C SER A 362 38.73 -4.17 -32.31
N GLU A 363 37.86 -4.83 -33.07
CA GLU A 363 38.17 -5.40 -34.39
C GLU A 363 38.58 -4.30 -35.39
N GLN A 364 37.79 -3.25 -35.51
CA GLN A 364 38.11 -2.11 -36.37
C GLN A 364 39.43 -1.43 -35.96
N GLY A 365 39.71 -1.34 -34.65
CA GLY A 365 40.99 -0.86 -34.14
C GLY A 365 42.17 -1.72 -34.58
N GLN A 366 42.02 -3.05 -34.59
CA GLN A 366 43.03 -3.97 -35.10
C GLN A 366 43.22 -3.81 -36.62
N GLU A 367 42.13 -3.72 -37.39
CA GLU A 367 42.18 -3.48 -38.84
C GLU A 367 42.91 -2.17 -39.17
N TYR A 368 42.58 -1.06 -38.48
CA TYR A 368 43.28 0.21 -38.65
C TYR A 368 44.77 0.10 -38.34
N GLN A 369 45.14 -0.63 -37.29
CA GLN A 369 46.55 -0.86 -36.97
C GLN A 369 47.26 -1.64 -38.08
N THR A 370 46.62 -2.66 -38.66
CA THR A 370 47.20 -3.39 -39.79
C THR A 370 47.37 -2.53 -41.03
N LEU A 371 46.38 -1.68 -41.35
CA LEU A 371 46.43 -0.77 -42.49
C LEU A 371 47.51 0.29 -42.30
N LEU A 372 47.65 0.84 -41.09
CA LEU A 372 48.71 1.77 -40.74
C LEU A 372 50.10 1.11 -40.92
N ASN A 373 50.27 -0.13 -40.47
CA ASN A 373 51.50 -0.88 -40.65
C ASN A 373 51.83 -1.09 -42.15
N ILE A 374 50.84 -1.37 -42.99
CA ILE A 374 51.03 -1.48 -44.45
C ILE A 374 51.40 -0.13 -45.06
N LYS A 375 50.68 0.94 -44.68
CA LYS A 375 50.98 2.32 -45.14
C LYS A 375 52.42 2.70 -44.81
N MET A 376 52.87 2.47 -43.57
CA MET A 376 54.24 2.75 -43.16
C MET A 376 55.28 1.96 -43.97
N LYS A 377 54.99 0.68 -44.32
CA LYS A 377 55.85 -0.12 -45.19
C LYS A 377 55.93 0.46 -46.61
N LEU A 378 54.79 0.84 -47.19
CA LEU A 378 54.74 1.45 -48.53
C LEU A 378 55.43 2.82 -48.57
N GLU A 379 55.26 3.65 -47.54
CA GLU A 379 55.95 4.94 -47.42
C GLU A 379 57.48 4.75 -47.37
N ALA A 380 57.96 3.73 -46.66
CA ALA A 380 59.36 3.35 -46.65
C ALA A 380 59.85 2.89 -48.04
N GLU A 381 59.07 2.10 -48.78
CA GLU A 381 59.40 1.67 -50.15
C GLU A 381 59.41 2.85 -51.14
N ILE A 382 58.45 3.78 -51.05
CA ILE A 382 58.44 4.98 -51.89
C ILE A 382 59.66 5.85 -51.59
N ALA A 383 60.05 5.98 -50.32
CA ALA A 383 61.25 6.71 -49.95
C ALA A 383 62.51 6.09 -50.58
N THR A 384 62.67 4.77 -50.53
CA THR A 384 63.81 4.10 -51.18
C THR A 384 63.77 4.24 -52.70
N TYR A 385 62.60 4.14 -53.34
CA TYR A 385 62.47 4.37 -54.78
C TYR A 385 62.84 5.81 -55.18
N LYS A 386 62.46 6.82 -54.40
CA LYS A 386 62.87 8.22 -54.64
C LYS A 386 64.38 8.40 -54.56
N THR A 387 65.03 7.82 -53.54
CA THR A 387 66.49 7.88 -53.40
C THR A 387 67.21 7.25 -54.60
N LEU A 388 66.70 6.14 -55.13
CA LEU A 388 67.23 5.48 -56.32
C LEU A 388 67.05 6.33 -57.61
N LEU A 389 65.91 7.01 -57.75
CA LEU A 389 65.59 7.87 -58.90
C LEU A 389 66.39 9.18 -58.91
N ASP A 390 66.69 9.74 -57.74
CA ASP A 390 67.49 10.98 -57.60
C ASP A 390 69.00 10.75 -57.83
N GLY A 391 69.41 9.54 -58.21
CA GLY A 391 70.80 9.20 -58.54
C GLY A 391 71.73 9.13 -57.31
N GLY A 392 71.17 9.00 -56.11
CA GLY A 392 71.95 8.84 -54.88
C GLY A 392 72.50 7.43 -54.75
N ASP A 393 73.83 7.28 -54.71
CA ASP A 393 74.48 6.04 -54.32
C ASP A 393 73.95 5.59 -52.95
N LEU A 394 73.28 4.43 -52.89
CA LEU A 394 72.78 3.83 -51.67
C LEU A 394 73.95 3.52 -50.72
N LYS A 395 74.25 4.43 -49.79
CA LYS A 395 75.16 4.16 -48.69
C LYS A 395 74.45 3.20 -47.73
N LEU A 396 75.16 2.14 -47.32
CA LEU A 396 74.72 1.09 -46.41
C LEU A 396 74.11 1.61 -45.08
N GLN A 397 74.40 2.86 -44.72
CA GLN A 397 73.84 3.56 -43.55
C GLN A 397 72.32 3.80 -43.65
N ASP A 398 71.78 4.18 -44.80
CA ASP A 398 70.37 4.60 -44.93
C ASP A 398 69.39 3.42 -44.89
N ALA A 399 69.84 2.23 -45.30
CA ALA A 399 69.07 0.99 -45.19
C ALA A 399 68.94 0.51 -43.73
N LEU A 400 69.91 0.82 -42.87
CA LEU A 400 69.89 0.45 -41.45
C LEU A 400 68.95 1.35 -40.64
N ASP A 401 68.82 2.64 -40.98
CA ASP A 401 67.91 3.56 -40.29
C ASP A 401 66.43 3.27 -40.62
N LEU A 402 66.12 2.84 -41.84
CA LEU A 402 64.78 2.36 -42.23
C LEU A 402 64.39 1.03 -41.53
N ALA A 403 65.36 0.17 -41.20
CA ALA A 403 65.12 -1.04 -40.42
C ALA A 403 64.87 -0.75 -38.93
N ARG A 404 65.46 0.32 -38.39
CA ARG A 404 65.32 0.73 -36.99
C ARG A 404 63.96 1.34 -36.65
N VAL A 405 63.33 2.04 -37.60
CA VAL A 405 61.96 2.58 -37.45
C VAL A 405 60.90 1.46 -37.37
N LYS A 406 61.15 0.28 -37.95
CA LYS A 406 60.27 -0.90 -37.79
C LYS A 406 60.27 -1.48 -36.37
N THR A 407 61.28 -1.19 -35.55
CA THR A 407 61.42 -1.77 -34.20
C THR A 407 61.01 -0.82 -33.06
N THR A 408 60.88 0.49 -33.30
CA THR A 408 60.64 1.48 -32.22
C THR A 408 59.18 1.92 -32.03
N ASN A 409 58.25 1.49 -32.89
CA ASN A 409 56.82 1.89 -32.79
C ASN A 409 55.92 0.81 -32.16
N SER A 410 56.47 -0.23 -31.53
CA SER A 410 55.72 -1.01 -30.54
C SER A 410 55.59 -0.19 -29.26
N LEU A 411 54.57 0.67 -29.19
CA LEU A 411 54.09 1.25 -27.94
C LEU A 411 53.67 0.12 -26.98
N PRO A 412 53.81 0.33 -25.66
CA PRO A 412 53.90 -0.75 -24.69
C PRO A 412 52.62 -1.58 -24.64
N GLU A 413 52.81 -2.89 -24.59
CA GLU A 413 51.85 -3.81 -23.98
C GLU A 413 51.42 -3.29 -22.61
N ASN A 414 50.16 -3.58 -22.27
CA ASN A 414 49.52 -3.44 -20.96
C ASN A 414 48.72 -2.15 -20.75
N LEU A 415 47.46 -2.22 -21.17
CA LEU A 415 46.32 -2.21 -20.24
C LEU A 415 45.21 -3.02 -20.92
N THR A 416 45.25 -4.33 -20.68
CA THR A 416 44.28 -5.28 -21.23
C THR A 416 42.87 -4.91 -20.80
N VAL A 417 41.93 -5.01 -21.74
CA VAL A 417 40.48 -4.93 -21.52
C VAL A 417 40.03 -5.93 -20.42
N ASP A 418 40.80 -6.99 -20.20
CA ASP A 418 40.65 -7.94 -19.09
C ASP A 418 40.74 -7.29 -17.70
N SER A 419 41.56 -6.25 -17.51
CA SER A 419 41.66 -5.55 -16.22
C SER A 419 40.39 -4.74 -15.91
N ILE A 420 39.68 -4.25 -16.93
CA ILE A 420 38.41 -3.52 -16.77
C ILE A 420 37.24 -4.51 -16.62
N CYS A 421 37.28 -5.64 -17.32
CA CYS A 421 36.32 -6.72 -17.15
C CYS A 421 36.39 -7.37 -15.75
N HIS A 422 37.60 -7.52 -15.18
CA HIS A 422 37.77 -8.14 -13.86
C HIS A 422 37.29 -7.26 -12.70
N ILE A 423 37.38 -5.92 -12.85
CA ILE A 423 36.86 -4.94 -11.87
C ILE A 423 35.32 -4.91 -11.87
N PHE A 424 34.67 -5.16 -13.02
CA PHE A 424 33.21 -5.22 -13.10
C PHE A 424 32.65 -6.55 -12.58
N THR A 425 33.31 -7.68 -12.86
CA THR A 425 32.89 -9.00 -12.32
C THR A 425 33.06 -9.10 -10.81
N THR A 426 34.14 -8.54 -10.24
CA THR A 426 34.35 -8.52 -8.77
C THR A 426 33.40 -7.58 -8.02
N LYS A 427 32.84 -6.55 -8.67
CA LYS A 427 31.81 -5.69 -8.07
C LYS A 427 30.40 -6.29 -8.09
N CYS A 428 30.08 -7.15 -9.07
CA CYS A 428 28.79 -7.85 -9.11
C CYS A 428 28.66 -8.97 -8.07
N GLN A 429 29.75 -9.68 -7.73
CA GLN A 429 29.72 -10.73 -6.70
C GLN A 429 29.69 -10.23 -5.25
N ARG A 430 29.90 -8.93 -5.00
CA ARG A 430 29.86 -8.33 -3.65
C ARG A 430 28.48 -7.73 -3.28
N LYS A 431 27.46 -7.93 -4.11
CA LYS A 431 26.12 -7.34 -3.94
C LYS A 431 24.98 -8.36 -3.94
N HIS A 432 25.30 -9.64 -3.73
CA HIS A 432 24.33 -10.67 -3.35
C HIS A 432 24.44 -11.01 -1.87
#